data_AF-A0A9W6LNR1-F1
#
_entry.id   AF-A0A9W6LNR1-F1
#
_cell.length_a   1.000
_cell.length_b   1.000
_cell.length_c   1.000
_cell.angle_alpha   90.00
_cell.angle_beta   90.00
_cell.angle_gamma   90.00
#
_symmetry.space_group_name_H-M   'P 1'
#
loop_
_entity.id
_entity.type
_entity.pdbx_description
1 polymer ?
#
loop_
_entity_poly.entity_id
_entity_poly.type
_entity_poly.pdbx_seq_one_letter_code
_entity_poly.pdbx_strand_id
1 'polypeptide(L)' 'MRKVKIIEESVREIFESKVEYFLGDSQVDIVEMKYAVTDSKYSVLFIYRRPSSEG' A
#
# COMPACT_ATOMS: atom_id res chain seq x y z
N MET A 1 11.49 -11.56 -4.80
CA MET A 1 10.66 -10.98 -5.89
C MET A 1 9.93 -9.74 -5.35
N ARG A 2 10.01 -8.59 -6.03
CA ARG A 2 9.26 -7.37 -5.65
C ARG A 2 7.82 -7.48 -6.15
N LYS A 3 6.85 -7.02 -5.34
CA LYS A 3 5.42 -7.00 -5.64
C LYS A 3 4.90 -5.56 -5.61
N VAL A 4 3.81 -5.33 -6.33
CA VAL A 4 3.16 -4.03 -6.46
C VAL A 4 1.71 -4.15 -6.02
N LYS A 5 1.23 -3.19 -5.21
CA LYS A 5 -0.18 -3.06 -4.84
C LYS A 5 -0.62 -1.61 -4.99
N ILE A 6 -1.80 -1.39 -5.53
CA ILE A 6 -2.42 -0.07 -5.65
C ILE A 6 -3.66 -0.07 -4.77
N ILE A 7 -3.83 0.98 -3.97
CA ILE A 7 -5.05 1.27 -3.24
C ILE A 7 -5.60 2.59 -3.80
N GLU A 8 -6.86 2.61 -4.20
CA GLU A 8 -7.55 3.79 -4.71
C GLU A 8 -8.94 3.88 -4.07
N GLU A 9 -9.30 5.04 -3.54
CA GLU A 9 -10.61 5.29 -2.91
C GLU A 9 -11.06 6.73 -3.10
N SER A 10 -12.37 6.96 -3.20
CA SER A 10 -12.95 8.32 -3.28
C SER A 10 -13.16 8.95 -1.90
N VAL A 11 -13.20 8.15 -0.84
CA VAL A 11 -13.42 8.61 0.53
C VAL A 11 -12.11 8.49 1.30
N ARG A 12 -11.66 9.62 1.86
CA ARG A 12 -10.38 9.74 2.55
C ARG A 12 -10.24 8.80 3.74
N GLU A 13 -11.26 8.70 4.58
CA GLU A 13 -11.23 7.84 5.77
C GLU A 13 -11.09 6.35 5.39
N ILE A 14 -11.79 5.92 4.34
CA ILE A 14 -11.69 4.55 3.81
C ILE A 14 -10.28 4.31 3.25
N PHE A 15 -9.73 5.29 2.54
CA PHE A 15 -8.38 5.23 2.01
C PHE A 15 -7.35 5.03 3.12
N GLU A 16 -7.36 5.90 4.14
CA GLU A 16 -6.45 5.87 5.27
C GLU A 16 -6.54 4.52 6.00
N SER A 17 -7.76 4.04 6.27
CA SER A 17 -7.98 2.73 6.89
C SER A 17 -7.41 1.56 6.08
N LYS A 18 -7.56 1.56 4.74
CA LYS A 18 -7.00 0.52 3.87
C LYS A 18 -5.47 0.56 3.83
N VAL A 19 -4.89 1.75 3.87
CA VAL A 19 -3.44 1.94 3.95
C VAL A 19 -2.90 1.40 5.26
N GLU A 20 -3.51 1.76 6.39
CA GLU A 20 -3.12 1.27 7.71
C GLU A 20 -3.23 -0.24 7.80
N TYR A 21 -4.34 -0.82 7.33
CA TYR A 21 -4.51 -2.27 7.27
C TYR A 21 -3.40 -2.93 6.45
N PHE A 22 -3.05 -2.38 5.29
CA PHE A 22 -1.98 -2.93 4.46
C PHE A 22 -0.60 -2.85 5.14
N LEU A 23 -0.32 -1.76 5.84
CA LEU A 23 0.94 -1.59 6.59
C LEU A 23 1.01 -2.50 7.83
N GLY A 24 -0.13 -2.72 8.51
CA GLY A 24 -0.20 -3.53 9.73
C GLY A 24 -0.25 -5.04 9.49
N ASP A 25 -0.90 -5.50 8.42
CA ASP A 25 -1.03 -6.94 8.08
C ASP A 25 0.23 -7.53 7.44
N SER A 26 1.16 -6.65 7.08
CA SER A 26 2.23 -7.04 6.19
C SER A 26 3.46 -7.49 6.95
N GLN A 27 3.61 -8.82 7.03
CA GLN A 27 4.93 -9.48 6.96
C GLN A 27 5.60 -9.16 5.61
N VAL A 28 5.71 -7.88 5.24
CA VAL A 28 6.31 -7.40 4.00
C VAL A 28 7.17 -6.19 4.33
N ASP A 29 8.33 -6.09 3.68
CA ASP A 29 9.12 -4.87 3.74
C ASP A 29 8.64 -3.95 2.62
N ILE A 30 8.16 -2.76 3.01
CA ILE A 30 7.84 -1.69 2.06
C ILE A 30 9.15 -1.14 1.51
N VAL A 31 9.30 -1.20 0.18
CA VAL A 31 10.49 -0.71 -0.54
C VAL A 31 10.27 0.72 -1.01
N GLU A 32 9.07 1.02 -1.51
CA GLU A 32 8.72 2.34 -2.03
C GLU A 32 7.21 2.55 -1.91
N MET A 33 6.82 3.81 -1.70
CA MET A 33 5.42 4.22 -1.58
C MET A 33 5.22 5.55 -2.30
N LYS A 34 4.18 5.66 -3.14
CA LYS A 34 3.83 6.90 -3.85
C LYS A 34 2.37 7.24 -3.67
N TYR A 35 2.10 8.49 -3.29
CA TYR A 35 0.75 9.01 -3.11
C TYR A 35 0.37 9.92 -4.29
N ALA A 36 -0.89 9.83 -4.70
CA ALA A 36 -1.50 10.72 -5.68
C ALA A 36 -2.94 11.04 -5.26
N VAL A 37 -3.37 12.27 -5.54
CA VAL A 37 -4.77 12.69 -5.38
C VAL A 37 -5.19 13.34 -6.68
N THR A 38 -6.21 12.78 -7.34
CA THR A 38 -6.72 13.26 -8.63
C THR A 38 -8.23 13.12 -8.68
N ASP A 39 -8.93 14.16 -9.13
CA ASP A 39 -10.38 14.15 -9.38
C ASP A 39 -11.22 13.52 -8.24
N SER A 40 -10.90 13.89 -6.99
CA SER A 40 -11.56 13.38 -5.77
C SER A 40 -11.28 11.93 -5.42
N LYS A 41 -10.24 11.33 -5.97
CA LYS A 41 -9.73 10.01 -5.58
C LYS A 41 -8.36 10.12 -4.93
N TYR A 42 -8.17 9.32 -3.90
CA TYR A 42 -6.92 9.11 -3.19
C TYR A 42 -6.33 7.79 -3.67
N SER A 43 -5.10 7.82 -4.14
CA SER A 43 -4.40 6.65 -4.63
C SER A 43 -3.04 6.52 -3.98
N VAL A 44 -2.64 5.31 -3.62
CA VAL A 44 -1.28 4.98 -3.21
C VAL A 44 -0.79 3.73 -3.91
N LEU A 45 0.44 3.80 -4.40
CA LEU A 45 1.18 2.69 -4.95
C LEU A 45 2.18 2.21 -3.90
N PHE A 46 2.12 0.93 -3.56
CA PHE A 46 3.12 0.25 -2.73
C PHE A 46 3.96 -0.67 -3.60
N ILE A 47 5.28 -0.52 -3.51
CA ILE A 47 6.24 -1.52 -3.95
C ILE A 47 6.82 -2.15 -2.71
N TYR A 48 6.68 -3.46 -2.60
CA TYR A 48 7.08 -4.19 -1.41
C TYR A 48 7.75 -5.51 -1.76
N ARG A 49 8.48 -6.06 -0.79
CA ARG A 49 9.01 -7.41 -0.87
C ARG A 49 8.45 -8.21 0.29
N ARG A 50 8.03 -9.45 0.05
CA ARG A 50 7.90 -10.39 1.17
C ARG A 50 9.31 -10.76 1.61
N PRO A 51 9.64 -10.73 2.90
CA PRO A 51 10.84 -11.41 3.37
C PRO A 51 10.72 -12.85 2.88
N SER A 52 11.74 -13.34 2.18
CA SER A 52 11.90 -14.77 2.03
C SER A 52 11.95 -15.31 3.45
N SER A 53 11.02 -16.19 3.80
CA SER A 53 11.22 -17.09 4.92
C SER A 53 12.43 -17.95 4.54
N GLU A 54 13.63 -17.43 4.74
CA GLU A 54 14.82 -18.26 4.80
C GLU A 54 14.66 -19.06 6.09
N GLY A 55 14.41 -20.36 5.91
CA GLY A 55 14.43 -21.34 6.99
C GLY A 55 15.84 -21.60 7.49
#